data_AF-A0A847C5I4-F1
#
_entry.id   AF-A0A847C5I4-F1
#
_cell.length_a   1.000
_cell.length_b   1.000
_cell.length_c   1.000
_cell.angle_alpha   90.00
_cell.angle_beta   90.00
_cell.angle_gamma   90.00
#
_symmetry.space_group_name_H-M   'P 1'
#
loop_
_entity.id
_entity.type
_entity.pdbx_description
1 polymer ?
#
loop_
_entity_poly.entity_id
_entity_poly.type
_entity_poly.pdbx_seq_one_letter_code
_entity_poly.pdbx_strand_id
1 'polypeptide(L)' 'MKIAVSGKGGVGKSTVSGTLAIMLAELGRSVLAVDADADANLADSLGIPAREKNKIMPIA' A
#
# COMPACT_ATOMS: atom_id res chain seq x y z
N MET A 1 -14.61 4.47 -6.12
CA MET A 1 -14.66 3.19 -5.36
C MET A 1 -13.75 3.32 -4.16
N LYS A 2 -14.11 2.74 -3.01
CA LYS A 2 -13.28 2.73 -1.79
C LYS A 2 -13.15 1.29 -1.31
N ILE A 3 -11.94 0.84 -0.99
CA ILE A 3 -11.65 -0.53 -0.56
C ILE A 3 -10.81 -0.46 0.71
N ALA A 4 -11.17 -1.24 1.72
CA ALA A 4 -10.41 -1.41 2.94
C ALA A 4 -10.05 -2.89 3.11
N VAL A 5 -8.77 -3.18 3.34
CA VAL A 5 -8.27 -4.53 3.57
C VAL A 5 -7.88 -4.65 5.04
N SER A 6 -8.50 -5.59 5.76
CA SER A 6 -8.27 -5.81 7.19
C SER A 6 -8.01 -7.29 7.48
N GLY A 7 -7.41 -7.58 8.63
CA GLY A 7 -7.02 -8.92 9.05
C GLY A 7 -6.06 -8.91 10.24
N LYS A 8 -5.69 -10.08 10.73
CA LYS A 8 -4.69 -10.23 11.80
C LYS A 8 -3.28 -9.82 11.32
N GLY A 9 -2.34 -9.65 12.25
CA GLY A 9 -0.93 -9.44 11.91
C GLY A 9 -0.37 -10.60 11.08
N GLY A 10 0.46 -10.31 10.07
CA GLY A 10 1.14 -11.32 9.26
C GLY A 10 0.30 -12.06 8.20
N VAL A 11 -1.01 -11.79 8.06
CA VAL A 11 -1.87 -12.51 7.09
C VAL A 11 -1.74 -12.03 5.63
N GLY A 12 -0.80 -11.12 5.33
CA GLY A 12 -0.54 -10.63 3.97
C GLY A 12 -1.37 -9.42 3.53
N LYS A 13 -1.95 -8.65 4.46
CA LYS A 13 -2.81 -7.48 4.16
C LYS A 13 -2.14 -6.47 3.21
N SER A 14 -0.90 -6.09 3.51
CA SER A 14 -0.14 -5.10 2.73
C SER A 14 0.19 -5.64 1.34
N THR A 15 0.45 -6.94 1.20
CA THR A 15 0.66 -7.58 -0.10
C THR A 15 -0.59 -7.50 -0.95
N VAL A 16 -1.75 -7.93 -0.41
CA VAL A 16 -3.02 -7.86 -1.12
C VAL A 16 -3.38 -6.43 -1.50
N SER A 17 -3.19 -5.47 -0.58
CA SER A 17 -3.48 -4.06 -0.82
C SER A 17 -2.58 -3.47 -1.91
N GLY A 18 -1.29 -3.76 -1.89
CA GLY A 18 -0.33 -3.33 -2.91
C GLY A 18 -0.63 -3.93 -4.28
N THR A 19 -0.85 -5.24 -4.37
CA THR A 19 -1.19 -5.91 -5.63
C THR A 19 -2.49 -5.34 -6.22
N LEU A 20 -3.51 -5.13 -5.39
CA LEU A 20 -4.77 -4.54 -5.85
C LEU A 20 -4.59 -3.11 -6.37
N ALA A 21 -3.79 -2.29 -5.68
CA ALA A 21 -3.50 -0.93 -6.12
C ALA A 21 -2.79 -0.90 -7.49
N ILE A 22 -1.78 -1.76 -7.68
CA ILE A 22 -1.05 -1.91 -8.95
C ILE A 22 -2.01 -2.35 -10.06
N MET A 23 -2.78 -3.42 -9.86
CA MET A 23 -3.71 -3.92 -10.88
C MET A 23 -4.75 -2.87 -11.27
N LEU A 24 -5.29 -2.11 -10.32
CA LEU A 24 -6.25 -1.04 -10.62
C LEU A 24 -5.59 0.09 -11.42
N ALA A 25 -4.34 0.44 -11.11
CA ALA A 25 -3.58 1.44 -11.86
C ALA A 25 -3.28 0.97 -13.29
N GLU A 26 -2.91 -0.30 -13.48
CA GLU A 26 -2.69 -0.91 -14.80
C GLU A 26 -3.96 -0.93 -15.66
N LEU A 27 -5.14 -1.01 -15.03
CA LEU A 27 -6.45 -0.86 -15.69
C LEU A 27 -6.81 0.62 -15.99
N GLY A 28 -5.87 1.55 -15.85
CA GLY A 28 -6.07 2.98 -16.12
C GLY A 28 -6.88 3.72 -15.06
N ARG A 29 -7.05 3.15 -13.86
CA ARG A 29 -7.71 3.86 -12.74
C ARG A 29 -6.71 4.79 -12.06
N SER A 30 -7.18 5.97 -11.66
CA SER A 30 -6.46 6.76 -10.65
C SER A 30 -6.64 6.08 -9.29
N VAL A 31 -5.52 5.74 -8.64
CA VAL A 31 -5.49 4.99 -7.38
C VAL A 31 -4.76 5.79 -6.32
N LEU A 32 -5.38 5.94 -5.16
CA LEU A 32 -4.76 6.42 -3.94
C LEU A 32 -4.60 5.23 -2.99
N ALA A 33 -3.37 4.79 -2.78
CA ALA A 33 -3.04 3.76 -1.80
C ALA A 33 -2.71 4.42 -0.45
N VAL A 34 -3.32 3.93 0.62
CA VAL A 34 -3.13 4.47 1.98
C VAL A 34 -2.71 3.31 2.88
N ASP A 35 -1.59 3.48 3.59
CA ASP A 35 -1.19 2.58 4.67
C ASP A 35 -1.66 3.16 5.99
N ALA A 36 -2.44 2.38 6.74
CA ALA A 36 -2.91 2.73 8.07
C ALA A 36 -2.35 1.76 9.14
N ASP A 37 -1.38 0.91 8.76
CA ASP A 37 -0.67 0.01 9.65
C ASP A 37 0.61 0.71 10.18
N ALA A 38 0.92 0.55 11.46
CA ALA A 38 2.05 1.23 12.11
C ALA A 38 3.40 0.74 11.55
N ASP A 39 3.45 -0.48 11.05
CA ASP A 39 4.65 -1.09 10.47
C ASP A 39 4.96 -0.61 9.03
N ALA A 40 4.05 0.16 8.41
CA ALA A 40 4.24 0.82 7.11
C ALA A 40 4.74 -0.06 5.94
N ASN A 41 4.29 -1.31 5.88
CA ASN A 41 4.76 -2.32 4.91
C ASN A 41 4.17 -2.15 3.49
N LEU A 42 3.21 -1.25 3.26
CA LEU A 42 2.59 -1.10 1.93
C LEU A 42 3.58 -0.59 0.87
N ALA A 43 4.50 0.28 1.25
CA ALA A 43 5.50 0.82 0.32
C ALA A 43 6.38 -0.29 -0.28
N ASP A 44 6.71 -1.31 0.51
CA ASP A 44 7.41 -2.51 0.04
C ASP A 44 6.59 -3.32 -0.96
N SER A 45 5.31 -3.55 -0.67
CA SER A 45 4.40 -4.23 -1.60
C SER A 45 4.19 -3.48 -2.92
N LEU A 46 4.34 -2.16 -2.91
CA LEU A 46 4.29 -1.32 -4.11
C LEU A 46 5.62 -1.28 -4.87
N GLY A 47 6.68 -1.93 -4.36
CA GLY A 47 8.00 -1.95 -5.00
C GLY A 47 8.76 -0.63 -4.88
N ILE A 48 8.43 0.21 -3.90
CA ILE A 48 9.10 1.50 -3.70
C ILE A 48 10.52 1.26 -3.16
N PRO A 49 11.59 1.75 -3.82
CA PRO A 49 12.96 1.56 -3.36
C PRO A 49 13.18 2.16 -1.97
N ALA A 50 14.03 1.54 -1.16
CA ALA A 50 14.34 1.99 0.20
C ALA A 50 14.74 3.48 0.29
N ARG A 51 15.48 3.98 -0.69
CA ARG A 51 15.87 5.41 -0.77
C ARG A 51 14.66 6.34 -0.88
N GLU A 52 13.61 5.95 -1.59
CA GLU A 52 12.38 6.72 -1.72
C GLU A 52 11.48 6.53 -0.48
N LYS A 53 11.43 5.33 0.10
CA LYS A 53 10.68 5.07 1.34
C LYS A 53 11.09 5.99 2.48
N ASN A 54 12.39 6.25 2.63
CA ASN A 54 12.92 7.13 3.68
C ASN A 54 12.51 8.61 3.53
N LYS A 55 11.92 8.99 2.40
CA LYS A 55 11.39 10.35 2.16
C LYS A 55 9.87 10.43 2.39
N ILE A 56 9.19 9.30 2.61
CA ILE A 56 7.76 9.28 2.85
C ILE A 56 7.50 9.95 4.21
N MET A 57 6.74 11.04 4.19
CA MET A 57 6.28 11.69 5.40
C MET A 57 4.89 11.14 5.77
N PRO A 58 4.71 10.58 6.98
CA PRO A 58 3.40 10.24 7.48
C PRO A 58 2.51 11.49 7.52
N ILE A 59 1.27 11.35 7.08
CA ILE A 59 0.27 12.41 7.17
C ILE A 59 -0.46 12.18 8.50
N ALA A 60 -0.29 13.12 9.44
CA ALA A 60 -1.01 13.14 10.72
C ALA A 60 -2.44 13.67 10.55
#